data_AF-A0A0M0BW94-F1
#
_entry.id   AF-A0A0M0BW94-F1
#
_cell.length_a   1.000
_cell.length_b   1.000
_cell.length_c   1.000
_cell.angle_alpha   90.00
_cell.angle_beta   90.00
_cell.angle_gamma   90.00
#
_symmetry.space_group_name_H-M   'P 1'
#
loop_
_entity.id
_entity.type
_entity.pdbx_description
1 polymer ?
#
loop_
_entity_poly.entity_id
_entity_poly.type
_entity_poly.pdbx_seq_one_letter_code
_entity_poly.pdbx_strand_id
1 'polypeptide(L)'
;MARPQPTILLRREIDNTHEIQILKAEKLWTVVYKDQPFNLRQVLWTVNGEVNKYQRTAFPTEAPAKNLADRLNRWFFTSDFAHKQIM
;
A
#
# COMPACT_ATOMS: atom_id res chain seq x y z
N MET A 1 -4.97 -19.37 -14.48
CA MET A 1 -6.33 -19.14 -13.95
C MET A 1 -6.86 -17.83 -14.53
N ALA A 2 -8.11 -17.79 -14.99
CA ALA A 2 -8.71 -16.53 -15.42
C ALA A 2 -8.77 -15.57 -14.21
N ARG A 3 -8.18 -14.38 -14.36
CA ARG A 3 -8.23 -13.36 -13.30
C ARG A 3 -9.69 -12.91 -13.16
N PRO A 4 -10.29 -12.95 -11.96
CA PRO A 4 -11.66 -12.46 -11.78
C PRO A 4 -11.75 -11.02 -12.27
N GLN A 5 -12.77 -10.74 -13.08
CA GLN A 5 -12.99 -9.39 -13.59
C GLN A 5 -13.38 -8.48 -12.42
N PRO A 6 -12.70 -7.33 -12.24
CA PRO A 6 -12.99 -6.44 -11.11
C PRO A 6 -14.32 -5.73 -11.32
N THR A 7 -15.06 -5.47 -10.24
CA THR A 7 -16.23 -4.60 -10.27
C THR A 7 -15.78 -3.13 -10.31
N ILE A 8 -16.04 -2.45 -11.43
CA ILE A 8 -15.75 -1.01 -11.61
C ILE A 8 -16.88 -0.20 -10.97
N LEU A 9 -16.53 0.72 -10.08
CA LEU A 9 -17.46 1.64 -9.42
C LEU A 9 -17.57 2.97 -10.17
N LEU A 10 -16.44 3.52 -10.59
CA LEU A 10 -16.34 4.76 -11.35
C LEU A 10 -15.27 4.64 -12.43
N ARG A 11 -15.50 5.31 -13.55
CA ARG A 11 -14.66 5.29 -14.75
C ARG A 11 -14.50 6.71 -15.26
N ARG A 12 -13.27 7.15 -15.57
CA ARG A 12 -13.02 8.45 -16.21
C ARG A 12 -11.86 8.35 -17.19
N GLU A 13 -12.12 8.72 -18.44
CA GLU A 13 -11.08 8.96 -19.44
C GLU A 13 -10.37 10.28 -19.13
N ILE A 14 -9.05 10.25 -19.09
CA ILE A 14 -8.20 11.43 -18.89
C ILE A 14 -7.77 11.99 -20.25
N ASP A 15 -7.41 11.11 -21.18
CA ASP A 15 -7.07 11.43 -22.56
C ASP A 15 -7.35 10.23 -23.46
N ASN A 16 -6.96 10.33 -24.73
CA ASN A 16 -7.21 9.31 -25.76
C ASN A 16 -6.53 7.95 -25.48
N THR A 17 -5.63 7.88 -24.51
CA THR A 17 -4.81 6.71 -24.17
C THR A 17 -4.92 6.27 -22.72
N HIS A 18 -5.43 7.12 -21.83
CA HIS A 18 -5.45 6.89 -20.39
C HIS A 18 -6.85 6.98 -19.80
N GLU A 19 -7.12 6.04 -18.91
CA GLU A 19 -8.38 5.94 -18.20
C GLU A 19 -8.13 5.51 -16.75
N ILE A 20 -8.82 6.17 -15.81
CA ILE A 20 -8.77 5.83 -14.40
C ILE A 20 -10.08 5.15 -13.99
N GLN A 21 -9.92 4.03 -13.30
CA GLN A 21 -11.01 3.25 -12.74
C GLN A 21 -10.90 3.18 -11.22
N ILE A 22 -12.02 3.39 -10.55
CA ILE A 22 -12.18 3.07 -9.13
C ILE A 22 -12.81 1.69 -9.05
N LEU A 23 -12.10 0.76 -8.42
CA LEU A 23 -12.51 -0.63 -8.31
C LEU A 23 -13.04 -0.93 -6.90
N LYS A 24 -14.06 -1.79 -6.81
CA LYS A 24 -14.55 -2.30 -5.54
C LYS A 24 -13.47 -3.19 -4.90
N ALA A 25 -13.21 -2.97 -3.62
CA ALA A 25 -12.40 -3.86 -2.79
C ALA A 25 -13.31 -4.55 -1.77
N GLU A 26 -13.12 -5.86 -1.58
CA GLU A 26 -13.90 -6.62 -0.59
C GLU A 26 -13.32 -6.50 0.81
N LYS A 27 -12.01 -6.30 0.92
CA LYS A 27 -11.27 -6.27 2.18
C LYS A 27 -10.27 -5.14 2.18
N LEU A 28 -9.88 -4.71 3.38
CA LEU A 28 -8.79 -3.76 3.57
C LEU A 28 -7.80 -4.30 4.59
N TRP A 29 -6.56 -4.41 4.17
CA TRP A 29 -5.42 -4.78 4.99
C TRP A 29 -4.55 -3.57 5.26
N THR A 30 -3.93 -3.47 6.43
CA THR A 30 -2.93 -2.46 6.75
C THR A 30 -1.72 -3.09 7.43
N VAL A 31 -0.60 -2.38 7.41
CA VAL A 31 0.54 -2.72 8.25
C VAL A 31 0.48 -1.90 9.54
N VAL A 32 0.74 -2.56 10.67
CA VAL A 32 0.82 -1.96 12.00
C VAL A 32 2.20 -2.19 12.60
N TYR A 33 2.60 -1.32 13.52
CA TYR A 33 3.79 -1.48 14.34
C TYR A 33 3.35 -1.50 15.80
N LYS A 34 3.66 -2.58 16.53
CA LYS A 34 3.19 -2.78 17.92
C LYS A 34 1.67 -2.55 18.07
N ASP A 35 0.92 -3.18 17.17
CA ASP A 35 -0.54 -3.08 17.07
C ASP A 35 -1.12 -1.68 16.77
N GLN A 36 -0.28 -0.69 16.45
CA GLN A 36 -0.70 0.66 16.11
C GLN A 36 -0.52 0.99 14.62
N PRO A 37 -1.44 1.75 14.00
CA PRO A 37 -1.27 2.20 12.62
C PRO A 37 -0.15 3.25 12.52
N PHE A 38 0.50 3.33 11.36
CA PHE A 38 1.54 4.32 11.11
C PHE A 38 1.53 4.81 9.65
N ASN A 39 2.15 5.96 9.44
CA ASN A 39 2.48 6.48 8.11
C ASN A 39 3.93 6.16 7.78
N LEU A 40 4.20 5.66 6.58
CA LEU A 40 5.55 5.37 6.12
C LEU A 40 6.04 6.51 5.23
N ARG A 41 7.14 7.15 5.63
CA ARG A 41 7.81 8.19 4.83
C ARG A 41 9.20 7.71 4.43
N GLN A 42 9.50 7.79 3.15
CA GLN A 42 10.85 7.61 2.64
C GLN A 42 11.48 8.98 2.43
N VAL A 43 12.67 9.15 3.01
CA VAL A 43 13.49 10.34 2.90
C VAL A 43 14.60 10.05 1.89
N LEU A 44 14.72 10.86 0.84
CA LEU A 44 15.85 10.81 -0.09
C LEU A 44 16.71 12.06 0.10
N TRP A 45 17.99 11.85 0.41
CA TRP A 45 18.97 12.92 0.52
C TRP A 45 19.64 13.16 -0.84
N THR A 46 19.57 14.40 -1.33
CA THR A 46 20.17 14.82 -2.61
C THR A 46 21.07 16.04 -2.39
N VAL A 47 21.90 16.39 -3.38
CA VAL A 47 22.74 17.61 -3.34
C VAL A 47 21.89 18.88 -3.14
N ASN A 48 20.63 18.86 -3.59
CA ASN A 48 19.69 19.99 -3.50
C ASN A 48 18.81 19.94 -2.24
N GLY A 49 19.06 19.01 -1.31
CA GLY A 49 18.31 18.86 -0.06
C GLY A 49 17.53 17.56 0.06
N GLU A 50 16.50 17.56 0.92
CA GLU A 50 15.72 16.39 1.29
C GLU A 50 14.41 16.30 0.49
N VAL A 51 14.15 15.12 -0.10
CA VAL A 51 12.87 14.82 -0.77
C VAL A 51 12.11 13.76 0.02
N ASN A 52 10.88 14.11 0.39
CA ASN A 52 10.01 13.25 1.18
C ASN A 52 8.93 12.59 0.31
N LYS A 53 8.82 11.26 0.39
CA LYS A 53 7.78 10.48 -0.29
C LYS A 53 7.02 9.60 0.69
N TYR A 54 5.72 9.84 0.82
CA TYR A 54 4.84 8.99 1.61
C TYR A 54 4.52 7.70 0.84
N GLN A 55 4.67 6.57 1.51
CA GLN A 55 4.36 5.25 0.98
C GLN A 55 3.03 4.76 1.51
N ARG A 56 2.33 4.01 0.66
CA ARG A 56 1.05 3.38 0.99
C ARG A 56 1.26 2.23 1.98
N THR A 57 0.48 2.21 3.05
CA THR A 57 0.50 1.15 4.09
C THR A 57 -0.75 0.29 4.12
N ALA A 58 -1.83 0.70 3.43
CA ALA A 58 -3.11 -0.01 3.38
C ALA A 58 -3.40 -0.59 1.99
N PHE A 59 -3.78 -1.86 1.88
CA PHE A 59 -3.92 -2.62 0.63
C PHE A 59 -5.26 -3.37 0.56
N PRO A 60 -5.86 -3.59 -0.62
CA PRO A 60 -7.08 -4.37 -0.75
C PRO A 60 -6.85 -5.88 -0.64
N THR A 61 -5.59 -6.33 -0.65
CA THR A 61 -5.19 -7.75 -0.58
C THR A 61 -4.14 -7.96 0.51
N GLU A 62 -4.10 -9.17 1.07
CA GLU A 62 -3.22 -9.53 2.18
C GLU A 62 -1.74 -9.57 1.78
N ALA A 63 -1.43 -10.20 0.64
CA ALA A 63 -0.05 -10.48 0.25
C ALA A 63 0.84 -9.21 0.17
N PRO A 64 0.41 -8.07 -0.41
CA PRO A 64 1.18 -6.84 -0.37
C PRO A 64 1.42 -6.30 1.04
N ALA A 65 0.42 -6.39 1.93
CA ALA A 65 0.54 -5.95 3.32
C ALA A 65 1.55 -6.83 4.08
N LYS A 66 1.46 -8.15 3.93
CA LYS A 66 2.42 -9.11 4.49
C LYS A 66 3.85 -8.86 3.99
N ASN A 67 4.02 -8.74 2.68
CA ASN A 67 5.34 -8.48 2.08
C ASN A 67 5.96 -7.16 2.59
N LEU A 68 5.13 -6.13 2.80
CA LEU A 68 5.59 -4.87 3.38
C LEU A 68 6.01 -5.04 4.84
N ALA A 69 5.21 -5.73 5.65
CA ALA A 69 5.54 -6.02 7.06
C ALA A 69 6.86 -6.80 7.16
N ASP A 70 7.03 -7.87 6.39
CA ASP A 70 8.25 -8.69 6.35
C ASP A 70 9.48 -7.89 5.89
N ARG A 71 9.29 -6.96 4.95
CA ARG A 71 10.37 -6.05 4.52
C ARG A 71 10.77 -5.08 5.62
N LEU A 72 9.80 -4.50 6.33
CA LEU A 72 10.06 -3.56 7.43
C LEU A 72 10.73 -4.27 8.61
N ASN A 73 10.26 -5.46 8.99
CA ASN A 73 10.89 -6.31 10.00
C ASN A 73 12.37 -6.58 9.67
N ARG A 74 12.70 -6.85 8.40
CA ARG A 74 14.09 -7.01 7.95
C ARG A 74 14.90 -5.73 8.01
N TRP A 75 14.35 -4.59 7.62
CA TRP A 75 15.07 -3.30 7.61
C TRP A 75 15.35 -2.76 9.02
N PHE A 76 14.42 -2.98 9.94
CA PHE A 76 14.50 -2.48 11.32
C PHE A 76 14.97 -3.55 12.33
N PHE A 77 15.34 -4.75 11.85
CA PHE A 77 15.78 -5.87 12.68
C PHE A 77 14.82 -6.15 13.85
N THR A 78 13.52 -6.21 13.56
CA THR A 78 12.45 -6.41 14.55
C THR A 78 11.40 -7.40 14.02
N SER A 79 10.51 -7.84 14.89
CA SER A 79 9.30 -8.62 14.58
C SER A 79 8.01 -7.86 14.91
N ASP A 80 8.10 -6.58 15.25
CA ASP A 80 6.97 -5.77 15.73
C ASP A 80 6.04 -5.27 14.60
N PHE A 81 6.43 -5.40 13.33
CA PHE A 81 5.54 -5.10 12.21
C PHE A 81 4.67 -6.31 11.87
N ALA A 82 3.36 -6.08 11.76
CA ALA A 82 2.37 -7.09 11.40
C ALA A 82 1.38 -6.54 10.37
N HIS A 83 0.76 -7.41 9.57
CA HIS A 83 -0.37 -7.06 8.72
C HIS A 83 -1.69 -7.40 9.43
N LYS A 84 -2.68 -6.51 9.36
CA LYS A 84 -4.01 -6.71 9.94
C LYS A 84 -5.11 -6.40 8.94
N GLN A 85 -6.15 -7.22 8.93
CA GLN A 85 -7.39 -6.91 8.21
C GLN A 85 -8.21 -5.93 9.07
N ILE A 86 -8.65 -4.82 8.47
CA ILE A 86 -9.51 -3.81 9.10
C ILE A 86 -10.98 -4.01 8.70
N MET A 87 -11.20 -4.27 7.39
CA MET A 87 -12.53 -4.45 6.78
C MET A 87 -12.52 -5.72 5.94
#